data_AF-A0A9D3YM00-F1
#
_entry.id   AF-A0A9D3YM00-F1
#
_cell.length_a   1.000
_cell.length_b   1.000
_cell.length_c   1.000
_cell.angle_alpha   90.00
_cell.angle_beta   90.00
_cell.angle_gamma   90.00
#
_symmetry.space_group_name_H-M   'P 1'
#
loop_
_entity.id
_entity.type
_entity.pdbx_description
1 polymer ?
#
loop_
_entity_poly.entity_id
_entity_poly.type
_entity_poly.pdbx_seq_one_letter_code
_entity_poly.pdbx_strand_id
1 'polypeptide(L)'
;MTLLMERMTLLTERMTLLTERMTLLTVRMTLLTFSDAMVRLHGEDDTTHREDDTTHGEDDTTHGEDDTTHGEDDTTHGEDDTTHGEDDTTHGEDDTTHGEDDTTHGEDDTTHILGRDGATIRRG
;
A
#
# COMPACT_ATOMS: atom_id res chain seq x y z
N MET A 1 -34.88 18.89 48.03
CA MET A 1 -34.64 19.72 46.83
C MET A 1 -33.23 19.49 46.27
N THR A 2 -32.18 19.47 47.09
CA THR A 2 -30.77 19.31 46.67
C THR A 2 -30.44 17.98 45.99
N LEU A 3 -30.83 16.85 46.58
CA LEU A 3 -30.55 15.52 46.01
C LEU A 3 -31.18 15.29 44.62
N LEU A 4 -32.38 15.84 44.39
CA LEU A 4 -33.04 15.74 43.09
C LEU A 4 -32.30 16.60 42.05
N MET A 5 -31.85 17.80 42.44
CA MET A 5 -31.04 18.66 41.58
C MET A 5 -29.70 17.99 41.24
N GLU A 6 -28.99 17.43 42.23
CA GLU A 6 -27.74 16.69 42.02
C GLU A 6 -27.90 15.47 41.10
N ARG A 7 -29.02 14.74 41.22
CA ARG A 7 -29.30 13.61 40.32
C ARG A 7 -29.62 14.06 38.90
N MET A 8 -30.28 15.21 38.74
CA MET A 8 -30.57 15.80 37.43
C MET A 8 -29.32 16.39 36.77
N THR A 9 -28.41 17.01 37.55
CA THR A 9 -27.13 17.50 37.03
C THR A 9 -26.24 16.35 36.61
N LEU A 10 -26.11 15.30 37.43
CA LEU A 10 -25.33 14.09 37.09
C LEU A 10 -25.90 13.38 35.85
N LEU A 11 -27.24 13.32 35.73
CA LEU A 11 -27.89 12.78 34.54
C LEU A 11 -27.55 13.61 33.30
N THR A 12 -27.51 14.95 33.44
CA THR A 12 -27.15 15.86 32.36
C THR A 12 -25.70 15.68 31.93
N GLU A 13 -24.76 15.65 32.89
CA GLU A 13 -23.34 15.40 32.64
C GLU A 13 -23.08 14.04 31.98
N ARG A 14 -23.80 13.00 32.40
CA ARG A 14 -23.71 11.68 31.77
C ARG A 14 -24.23 11.69 30.33
N MET A 15 -25.29 12.44 30.06
CA MET A 15 -25.84 12.60 28.71
C MET A 15 -24.91 13.41 27.80
N THR A 16 -24.26 14.46 28.32
CA THR A 16 -23.25 15.21 27.55
C THR A 16 -22.02 14.36 27.27
N LEU A 17 -21.49 13.63 28.26
CA LEU A 17 -20.36 12.72 28.08
C LEU A 17 -20.68 11.58 27.08
N LEU A 18 -21.89 11.04 27.13
CA LEU A 18 -22.34 10.05 26.15
C LEU A 18 -22.38 10.64 24.74
N THR A 19 -22.84 11.88 24.60
CA THR A 19 -22.88 12.59 23.33
C THR A 19 -21.48 12.83 22.79
N GLU A 20 -20.55 13.32 23.63
CA GLU A 20 -19.14 13.52 23.28
C GLU A 20 -18.44 12.21 22.89
N ARG A 21 -18.74 11.12 23.59
CA ARG A 21 -18.19 9.80 23.25
C ARG A 21 -18.74 9.29 21.91
N MET A 22 -20.01 9.52 21.62
CA MET A 22 -20.61 9.17 20.34
C MET A 22 -20.02 9.99 19.20
N THR A 23 -19.83 11.31 19.38
CA THR A 23 -19.18 12.14 18.36
C THR A 23 -17.73 11.74 18.14
N LEU A 24 -16.97 11.45 19.20
CA LEU A 24 -15.59 10.96 19.09
C LEU A 24 -15.53 9.60 18.38
N LEU A 25 -16.46 8.69 18.67
CA LEU A 25 -16.55 7.41 17.98
C LEU A 25 -16.83 7.61 16.47
N THR A 26 -17.75 8.50 16.12
CA THR A 26 -18.03 8.86 14.73
C THR A 26 -16.79 9.44 14.04
N VAL A 27 -16.11 10.39 14.68
CA VAL A 27 -14.86 10.99 14.15
C VAL A 27 -13.78 9.92 13.95
N ARG A 28 -13.63 8.99 14.90
CA ARG A 28 -12.69 7.87 14.79
C ARG A 28 -13.05 6.93 13.65
N MET A 29 -14.33 6.60 13.47
CA MET A 29 -14.78 5.77 12.35
C MET A 29 -14.53 6.47 11.01
N THR A 30 -14.78 7.77 10.89
CA THR A 30 -14.50 8.52 9.66
C THR A 30 -13.00 8.62 9.34
N LEU A 31 -12.14 8.76 10.36
CA LEU A 31 -10.69 8.76 10.18
C LEU A 31 -10.17 7.38 9.76
N LEU A 32 -10.71 6.31 10.34
CA LEU A 32 -10.37 4.94 9.95
C LEU A 32 -10.77 4.65 8.50
N THR A 33 -11.95 5.09 8.06
CA THR A 33 -12.36 4.92 6.65
C THR A 33 -11.55 5.78 5.68
N PHE A 34 -11.02 6.92 6.13
CA PHE A 34 -10.13 7.75 5.31
C PHE A 34 -8.72 7.14 5.18
N SER A 35 -8.19 6.55 6.25
CA SER A 35 -6.92 5.79 6.22
C SER A 35 -7.05 4.53 5.38
N ASP A 36 -8.16 3.81 5.50
CA ASP A 36 -8.47 2.63 4.68
C ASP A 36 -8.66 3.01 3.21
N ALA A 37 -9.14 4.22 2.91
CA ALA A 37 -9.19 4.76 1.55
C ALA A 37 -7.82 5.20 1.01
N MET A 38 -6.94 5.75 1.86
CA MET A 38 -5.56 6.13 1.50
C MET A 38 -4.68 4.91 1.19
N VAL A 39 -4.93 3.77 1.84
CA VAL A 39 -4.30 2.46 1.57
C VAL A 39 -4.94 1.74 0.36
N ARG A 40 -6.10 2.22 -0.12
CA ARG A 40 -6.84 1.65 -1.27
C ARG A 40 -6.74 2.48 -2.55
N LEU A 41 -6.02 3.60 -2.54
CA LEU A 41 -5.49 4.27 -3.74
C LEU A 41 -4.03 3.78 -3.83
N HIS A 42 -3.64 2.90 -4.74
CA HIS A 42 -3.45 3.21 -6.17
C HIS A 42 -2.70 4.53 -6.28
N GLY A 43 -1.38 4.51 -6.12
CA GLY A 43 -0.56 5.63 -6.57
C GLY A 43 -0.76 5.77 -8.07
N GLU A 44 -1.05 6.97 -8.57
CA GLU A 44 -0.66 7.23 -9.96
C GLU A 44 0.87 7.08 -10.01
N ASP A 45 1.57 7.69 -9.03
CA ASP A 45 2.98 7.44 -8.77
C ASP A 45 3.26 7.29 -7.27
N ASP A 46 4.11 6.36 -6.84
CA ASP A 46 4.68 6.32 -5.48
C ASP A 46 6.21 6.21 -5.49
N THR A 47 6.85 6.64 -4.40
CA THR A 47 8.28 6.42 -4.18
C THR A 47 8.55 6.08 -2.72
N THR A 48 9.10 4.89 -2.50
CA THR A 48 9.39 4.38 -1.16
C THR A 48 10.87 4.00 -1.02
N HIS A 49 11.37 4.05 0.22
CA HIS A 49 12.72 3.62 0.54
C HIS A 49 12.74 2.98 1.93
N ARG A 50 12.62 1.66 1.98
CA ARG A 50 12.45 0.85 3.20
C ARG A 50 13.15 -0.50 3.02
N GLU A 51 13.37 -1.21 4.12
CA GLU A 51 13.91 -2.59 4.06
C GLU A 51 12.93 -3.50 3.32
N ASP A 52 11.64 -3.43 3.70
CA ASP A 52 10.56 -4.17 3.04
C ASP A 52 9.42 -3.21 2.67
N ASP A 53 8.94 -3.25 1.42
CA ASP A 53 7.72 -2.55 1.02
C ASP A 53 6.85 -3.33 0.02
N THR A 54 5.59 -2.93 -0.08
CA THR A 54 4.69 -3.40 -1.12
C THR A 54 3.86 -2.25 -1.66
N THR A 55 4.06 -1.88 -2.91
CA THR A 55 3.37 -0.76 -3.57
C THR A 55 2.46 -1.26 -4.67
N HIS A 56 1.42 -0.47 -4.97
CA HIS A 56 0.46 -0.74 -6.03
C HIS A 56 0.08 0.58 -6.68
N GLY A 57 0.32 0.71 -7.98
CA GLY A 57 0.15 1.98 -8.68
C GLY A 57 0.12 1.85 -10.19
N GLU A 58 0.15 2.97 -10.91
CA GLU A 58 0.47 2.97 -12.34
C GLU A 58 2.00 3.08 -12.50
N ASP A 59 2.66 4.01 -11.79
CA ASP A 59 4.09 4.32 -11.89
C ASP A 59 4.82 4.28 -10.51
N ASP A 60 5.25 3.13 -10.01
CA ASP A 60 5.94 3.05 -8.72
C ASP A 60 7.48 3.04 -8.85
N THR A 61 8.18 3.72 -7.93
CA THR A 61 9.64 3.62 -7.76
C THR A 61 10.00 3.18 -6.35
N THR A 62 10.51 1.97 -6.21
CA THR A 62 10.74 1.35 -4.89
C THR A 62 12.23 1.02 -4.74
N HIS A 63 12.79 1.23 -3.55
CA HIS A 63 14.19 0.93 -3.24
C HIS A 63 14.30 0.28 -1.86
N GLY A 64 14.85 -0.93 -1.76
CA GLY A 64 14.84 -1.69 -0.52
C GLY A 64 15.72 -2.92 -0.52
N GLU A 65 15.55 -3.78 0.48
CA GLU A 65 16.15 -5.13 0.47
C GLU A 65 15.15 -6.09 -0.18
N ASP A 66 13.89 -6.11 0.29
CA ASP A 66 12.83 -7.02 -0.15
C ASP A 66 11.57 -6.24 -0.62
N ASP A 67 11.42 -5.97 -1.92
CA ASP A 67 10.29 -5.17 -2.43
C ASP A 67 9.34 -5.94 -3.36
N THR A 68 8.05 -5.60 -3.29
CA THR A 68 7.03 -6.12 -4.24
C THR A 68 6.20 -4.98 -4.82
N THR A 69 6.17 -4.89 -6.14
CA THR A 69 5.53 -3.79 -6.86
C THR A 69 4.52 -4.32 -7.89
N HIS A 70 3.37 -3.65 -8.02
CA HIS A 70 2.29 -4.02 -8.93
C HIS A 70 1.73 -2.79 -9.64
N GLY A 71 1.90 -2.68 -10.95
CA GLY A 71 1.51 -1.49 -11.70
C GLY A 71 1.62 -1.61 -13.22
N GLU A 72 1.62 -0.49 -13.94
CA GLU A 72 1.80 -0.49 -15.40
C GLU A 72 3.27 -0.22 -15.75
N ASP A 73 3.91 0.78 -15.14
CA ASP A 73 5.26 1.27 -15.44
C ASP A 73 6.15 1.36 -14.17
N ASP A 74 6.64 0.24 -13.65
CA ASP A 74 7.32 0.22 -12.35
C ASP A 74 8.86 0.11 -12.44
N THR A 75 9.55 0.71 -11.47
CA THR A 75 11.00 0.55 -11.27
C THR A 75 11.34 0.15 -9.83
N THR A 76 11.96 -1.01 -9.64
CA THR A 76 12.35 -1.52 -8.31
C THR A 76 13.87 -1.76 -8.26
N HIS A 77 14.52 -1.37 -7.16
CA HIS A 77 15.96 -1.56 -6.93
C HIS A 77 16.23 -2.13 -5.52
N GLY A 78 16.77 -3.34 -5.43
CA GLY A 78 16.96 -4.01 -4.15
C GLY A 78 17.84 -5.27 -4.18
N GLU A 79 17.76 -6.09 -3.15
CA GLU A 79 18.44 -7.41 -3.13
C GLU A 79 17.52 -8.47 -3.73
N ASP A 80 16.28 -8.57 -3.23
CA ASP A 80 15.27 -9.56 -3.60
C ASP A 80 13.95 -8.88 -4.04
N ASP A 81 13.77 -8.60 -5.33
CA ASP A 81 12.62 -7.83 -5.82
C ASP A 81 11.64 -8.63 -6.70
N THR A 82 10.35 -8.31 -6.59
CA THR A 82 9.32 -8.82 -7.51
C THR A 82 8.45 -7.69 -8.07
N THR A 83 8.37 -7.59 -9.40
CA THR A 83 7.53 -6.59 -10.09
C THR A 83 6.55 -7.28 -11.04
N HIS A 84 5.29 -6.83 -11.06
CA HIS A 84 4.27 -7.30 -12.00
C HIS A 84 3.53 -6.14 -12.65
N GLY A 85 3.57 -6.06 -13.97
CA GLY A 85 3.02 -4.94 -14.70
C GLY A 85 3.06 -5.07 -16.21
N GLU A 86 2.92 -3.95 -16.93
CA GLU A 86 3.01 -3.95 -18.39
C GLU A 86 4.47 -3.70 -18.84
N ASP A 87 5.12 -2.65 -18.32
CA ASP A 87 6.44 -2.13 -18.69
C ASP A 87 7.35 -1.96 -17.46
N ASP A 88 7.92 -3.05 -16.94
CA ASP A 88 8.65 -3.02 -15.66
C ASP A 88 10.18 -3.09 -15.80
N THR A 89 10.88 -2.46 -14.85
CA THR A 89 12.34 -2.58 -14.67
C THR A 89 12.73 -2.94 -13.23
N THR A 90 13.45 -4.04 -13.05
CA THR A 90 13.95 -4.48 -11.74
C THR A 90 15.49 -4.58 -11.75
N HIS A 91 16.17 -4.11 -10.70
CA HIS A 91 17.62 -4.17 -10.56
C HIS A 91 18.05 -4.64 -9.15
N GLY A 92 18.70 -5.80 -9.06
CA GLY A 92 19.05 -6.39 -7.77
C GLY A 92 19.92 -7.64 -7.84
N GLU A 93 19.93 -8.44 -6.78
CA GLU A 93 20.67 -9.72 -6.74
C GLU A 93 19.79 -10.87 -7.25
N ASP A 94 18.57 -11.00 -6.72
CA ASP A 94 17.60 -12.07 -6.99
C ASP A 94 16.22 -11.49 -7.42
N ASP A 95 16.08 -11.13 -8.71
CA ASP A 95 14.89 -10.41 -9.18
C ASP A 95 13.93 -11.22 -10.05
N THR A 96 12.64 -10.89 -9.95
CA THR A 96 11.60 -11.46 -10.81
C THR A 96 10.62 -10.43 -11.36
N THR A 97 10.49 -10.37 -12.69
CA THR A 97 9.57 -9.44 -13.39
C THR A 97 8.55 -10.21 -14.24
N HIS A 98 7.28 -9.81 -14.23
CA HIS A 98 6.20 -10.41 -15.04
C HIS A 98 5.31 -9.36 -15.73
N GLY A 99 5.30 -9.38 -17.06
CA GLY A 99 4.63 -8.33 -17.82
C GLY A 99 4.75 -8.47 -19.33
N GLU A 100 4.33 -7.43 -20.06
CA GLU A 100 4.36 -7.42 -21.53
C GLU A 100 5.73 -7.01 -22.08
N ASP A 101 6.41 -6.04 -21.46
CA ASP A 101 7.66 -5.44 -21.92
C ASP A 101 8.65 -5.18 -20.76
N ASP A 102 9.10 -6.27 -20.13
CA ASP A 102 9.95 -6.20 -18.93
C ASP A 102 11.47 -6.27 -19.16
N THR A 103 12.19 -5.70 -18.19
CA THR A 103 13.63 -5.85 -18.03
C THR A 103 14.05 -6.12 -16.58
N THR A 104 15.02 -7.03 -16.41
CA THR A 104 15.60 -7.41 -15.13
C THR A 104 17.13 -7.37 -15.26
N HIS A 105 17.84 -6.79 -14.29
CA HIS A 105 19.31 -6.78 -14.24
C HIS A 105 19.86 -7.10 -12.85
N GLY A 106 20.54 -8.23 -12.75
CA GLY A 106 21.07 -8.75 -11.50
C GLY A 106 21.93 -10.00 -11.66
N GLU A 107 22.25 -10.63 -10.54
CA GLU A 107 23.06 -11.85 -10.52
C GLU A 107 22.25 -13.11 -10.86
N ASP A 108 20.99 -13.19 -10.39
CA ASP A 108 20.11 -14.36 -10.49
C ASP A 108 18.66 -13.96 -10.88
N ASP A 109 18.46 -13.54 -12.13
CA ASP A 109 17.18 -12.95 -12.58
C ASP A 109 16.26 -13.87 -13.36
N THR A 110 14.95 -13.62 -13.25
CA THR A 110 13.94 -14.21 -14.15
C THR A 110 12.90 -13.18 -14.64
N THR A 111 12.81 -13.02 -15.96
CA THR A 111 11.77 -12.22 -16.62
C THR A 111 10.76 -13.11 -17.33
N HIS A 112 9.46 -12.86 -17.15
CA HIS A 112 8.36 -13.56 -17.80
C HIS A 112 7.56 -12.64 -18.73
N ILE A 113 7.88 -12.69 -20.03
CA ILE A 113 7.25 -11.82 -21.04
C ILE A 113 6.01 -12.47 -21.64
N LEU A 114 4.83 -11.84 -21.46
CA LEU A 114 3.53 -12.28 -21.96
C LEU A 114 3.27 -11.80 -23.41
N GLY A 115 4.01 -12.34 -24.37
CA GLY A 115 3.76 -12.05 -25.78
C GLY A 115 2.44 -12.65 -26.31
N ARG A 116 1.94 -12.11 -27.44
CA ARG A 116 0.73 -12.56 -28.18
C ARG A 116 0.69 -14.07 -28.52
N ASP A 117 1.83 -14.75 -28.47
CA ASP A 117 2.04 -16.17 -28.78
C ASP A 117 2.28 -17.07 -27.54
N GLY A 118 2.28 -16.51 -26.32
CA GLY A 118 2.49 -17.20 -25.03
C GLY A 118 3.67 -16.67 -24.21
N ALA A 119 3.73 -17.05 -22.92
CA ALA A 119 4.76 -16.60 -21.98
C ALA A 119 6.17 -17.09 -22.36
N THR A 120 7.16 -16.18 -22.43
CA THR A 120 8.58 -16.48 -22.67
C THR A 120 9.41 -16.18 -21.42
N ILE A 121 10.28 -17.11 -21.01
CA ILE A 121 11.19 -16.93 -19.86
C ILE A 121 12.54 -16.45 -20.36
N ARG A 122 13.00 -15.29 -19.87
CA ARG A 122 14.38 -14.80 -20.01
C ARG A 122 15.05 -14.94 -18.64
N ARG A 123 16.24 -15.53 -18.58
CA ARG A 123 17.04 -15.61 -17.36
C ARG A 123 18.35 -14.84 -17.57
N GLY A 124 18.69 -14.00 -16.59
CA GLY A 124 19.97 -13.27 -16.50
C GLY A 124 21.06 -14.20 -16.02
#